data_AF-A0A0F9JTF1-F1
#
_entry.id   AF-A0A0F9JTF1-F1
#
_cell.length_a   1.000
_cell.length_b   1.000
_cell.length_c   1.000
_cell.angle_alpha   90.00
_cell.angle_beta   90.00
_cell.angle_gamma   90.00
#
_symmetry.space_group_name_H-M   'P 1'
#
loop_
_entity.id
_entity.type
_entity.pdbx_description
1 polymer ?
#
loop_
_entity_poly.entity_id
_entity_poly.type
_entity_poly.pdbx_seq_one_letter_code
_entity_poly.pdbx_strand_id
1 'polypeptide(L)'
;MIKMMQNQIEIKINLKTKRYLNGQLAVFVQEISGEPLAELSLMNNSVELEGDEFILKDYTENKELVNHLIKLKVIKSINRFVLIGSHLCPICQIASES
;
A
#
# COMPACT_ATOMS: atom_id res chain seq x y z
N MET A 1 -34.24 15.75 -9.81
CA MET A 1 -33.50 14.62 -9.19
C MET A 1 -32.42 14.20 -10.17
N ILE A 2 -31.19 14.70 -10.02
CA ILE A 2 -30.10 14.42 -10.96
C ILE A 2 -29.56 13.02 -10.66
N LYS A 3 -29.76 12.12 -11.62
CA LYS A 3 -29.23 10.76 -11.60
C LYS A 3 -27.71 10.87 -11.78
N MET A 4 -26.94 10.74 -10.69
CA MET A 4 -25.49 10.58 -10.79
C MET A 4 -25.22 9.19 -11.38
N MET A 5 -24.89 9.12 -12.66
CA MET A 5 -24.35 7.91 -13.29
C MET A 5 -22.96 7.65 -12.70
N GLN A 6 -22.88 6.64 -11.83
CA GLN A 6 -21.60 6.07 -11.40
C GLN A 6 -20.99 5.30 -12.58
N ASN A 7 -20.26 6.00 -13.44
CA ASN A 7 -19.28 5.34 -14.30
C ASN A 7 -18.12 4.90 -13.39
N GLN A 8 -18.24 3.73 -12.77
CA GLN A 8 -17.11 3.07 -12.12
C GLN A 8 -16.24 2.50 -13.24
N ILE A 9 -15.20 3.25 -13.60
CA ILE A 9 -14.09 2.70 -14.37
C ILE A 9 -13.39 1.72 -13.44
N GLU A 10 -13.43 0.43 -13.76
CA GLU A 10 -12.71 -0.60 -13.03
C GLU A 10 -11.22 -0.44 -13.33
N ILE A 11 -10.52 0.32 -12.50
CA ILE A 11 -9.07 0.50 -12.63
C ILE A 11 -8.42 -0.81 -12.24
N LYS A 12 -7.86 -1.51 -13.22
CA LYS A 12 -7.04 -2.69 -12.95
C LYS A 12 -5.67 -2.23 -12.48
N ILE A 13 -5.31 -2.62 -11.26
CA ILE A 13 -4.07 -2.24 -10.59
C ILE A 13 -3.11 -3.43 -10.47
N ASN A 14 -1.83 -3.12 -10.37
CA ASN A 14 -0.76 -4.07 -10.09
C ASN A 14 0.15 -3.51 -8.99
N LEU A 15 0.69 -4.39 -8.14
CA LEU A 15 1.75 -4.01 -7.21
C LEU A 15 3.11 -4.15 -7.88
N LYS A 16 3.92 -3.12 -7.74
CA LYS A 16 5.35 -3.16 -8.10
C LYS A 16 6.18 -3.03 -6.85
N THR A 17 7.16 -3.90 -6.72
CA THR A 17 8.08 -3.92 -5.58
C THR A 17 9.50 -3.62 -6.01
N LYS A 18 10.24 -2.91 -5.17
CA LYS A 18 11.71 -2.84 -5.21
C LYS A 18 12.24 -2.85 -3.77
N ARG A 19 13.56 -2.86 -3.61
CA ARG A 19 14.20 -2.71 -2.31
C ARG A 19 14.83 -1.32 -2.21
N TYR A 20 14.64 -0.64 -1.08
CA TYR A 20 15.43 0.54 -0.75
C TYR A 20 16.88 0.12 -0.44
N LEU A 21 17.79 1.08 -0.34
CA LEU A 21 19.22 0.82 -0.05
C LEU A 21 19.43 0.13 1.31
N ASN A 22 18.50 0.31 2.26
CA ASN A 22 18.53 -0.35 3.57
C ASN A 22 17.90 -1.75 3.57
N GLY A 23 17.52 -2.30 2.40
CA GLY A 23 16.90 -3.61 2.26
C GLY A 23 15.38 -3.64 2.52
N GLN A 24 14.78 -2.55 2.98
CA GLN A 24 13.33 -2.49 3.21
C GLN A 24 12.56 -2.56 1.89
N LEU A 25 11.36 -3.17 1.96
CA LEU A 25 10.49 -3.30 0.81
C LEU A 25 9.85 -1.95 0.47
N ALA A 26 10.04 -1.54 -0.78
CA ALA A 26 9.34 -0.41 -1.36
C ALA A 26 8.18 -0.92 -2.22
N VAL A 27 6.95 -0.48 -1.95
CA VAL A 27 5.72 -0.97 -2.58
C VAL A 27 5.04 0.18 -3.30
N PHE A 28 4.74 -0.03 -4.58
CA PHE A 28 4.08 0.92 -5.46
C PHE A 28 2.81 0.28 -6.03
N VAL A 29 1.76 1.07 -6.15
CA VAL A 29 0.61 0.74 -7.00
C VAL A 29 0.81 1.42 -8.33
N GLN A 30 0.59 0.67 -9.39
CA GLN A 30 0.53 1.16 -10.76
C GLN A 30 -0.71 0.60 -11.44
N GLU A 31 -1.19 1.27 -12.47
CA GLU A 31 -2.14 0.68 -13.39
C GLU A 31 -1.48 -0.48 -14.16
N ILE A 32 -2.30 -1.36 -14.75
CA ILE A 32 -1.79 -2.39 -15.69
C ILE A 32 -1.05 -1.76 -16.87
N SER A 33 -1.40 -0.54 -17.27
CA SER A 33 -0.69 0.25 -18.29
C SER A 33 0.77 0.57 -17.90
N GLY A 34 1.11 0.47 -16.62
CA GLY A 34 2.41 0.84 -16.06
C GLY A 34 2.45 2.25 -15.47
N GLU A 35 1.37 3.01 -15.58
CA GLU A 35 1.27 4.35 -15.00
C GLU A 35 1.30 4.29 -13.46
N PRO A 36 2.17 5.07 -12.80
CA PRO A 36 2.28 5.05 -11.35
C PRO A 36 1.06 5.72 -10.70
N LEU A 37 0.43 5.03 -9.75
CA LEU A 37 -0.70 5.55 -8.99
C LEU A 37 -0.28 6.07 -7.61
N ALA A 38 0.47 5.28 -6.85
CA ALA A 38 0.89 5.65 -5.50
C ALA A 38 2.11 4.85 -5.02
N GLU A 39 2.92 5.46 -4.16
CA GLU A 39 3.87 4.75 -3.30
C GLU A 39 3.19 4.46 -1.96
N LEU A 40 3.10 3.19 -1.58
CA LEU A 40 2.45 2.73 -0.36
C LEU A 40 3.40 2.55 0.81
N SER A 41 4.71 2.48 0.57
CA SER A 41 5.70 2.20 1.60
C SER A 41 6.37 3.45 2.14
N LEU A 42 6.75 3.41 3.42
CA LEU A 42 7.68 4.36 4.03
C LEU A 42 8.99 3.63 4.39
N MET A 43 10.11 4.33 4.19
CA MET A 43 11.43 3.88 4.62
C MET A 43 11.72 4.39 6.03
N ASN A 44 12.14 3.53 6.95
CA ASN A 44 12.57 3.92 8.29
C ASN A 44 13.65 2.98 8.84
N ASN A 45 14.89 3.46 8.94
CA ASN A 45 16.05 2.65 9.36
C ASN A 45 15.98 2.13 10.80
N SER A 46 15.08 2.66 11.62
CA SER A 46 14.96 2.27 13.04
C SER A 46 13.93 1.16 13.26
N VAL A 47 13.34 0.61 12.19
CA VAL A 47 12.29 -0.41 12.26
C VAL A 47 12.77 -1.69 11.60
N GLU A 48 12.76 -2.77 12.37
CA GLU A 48 13.00 -4.11 11.85
C GLU A 48 11.74 -4.62 11.14
N LEU A 49 11.90 -4.96 9.86
CA LEU A 49 10.85 -5.46 8.98
C LEU A 49 11.32 -6.79 8.38
N GLU A 50 10.43 -7.78 8.38
CA GLU A 50 10.65 -9.04 7.69
C GLU A 50 10.60 -8.87 6.16
N GLY A 51 11.04 -9.89 5.42
CA GLY A 51 11.22 -9.84 3.97
C GLY A 51 10.08 -9.18 3.21
N ASP A 52 8.83 -9.59 3.43
CA ASP A 52 7.68 -9.07 2.70
C ASP A 52 6.90 -7.98 3.45
N GLU A 53 7.45 -7.48 4.56
CA GLU A 53 6.86 -6.43 5.36
C GLU A 53 7.26 -5.04 4.88
N PHE A 54 6.33 -4.10 5.02
CA PHE A 54 6.56 -2.69 4.74
C PHE A 54 5.71 -1.82 5.66
N ILE A 55 6.19 -0.61 5.93
CA ILE A 55 5.43 0.39 6.68
C ILE A 55 4.45 1.05 5.70
N LEU A 56 3.16 0.91 5.95
CA LEU A 56 2.12 1.43 5.07
C LEU A 56 1.93 2.94 5.29
N LYS A 57 2.03 3.68 4.19
CA LYS A 57 1.72 5.10 4.04
C LYS A 57 0.20 5.32 3.97
N ASP A 58 -0.47 5.12 5.09
CA ASP A 58 -1.92 5.35 5.23
C ASP A 58 -2.25 6.84 5.45
N TYR A 59 -1.81 7.70 4.52
CA TYR A 59 -2.27 9.09 4.49
C TYR A 59 -3.62 9.19 3.79
N THR A 60 -4.36 10.25 4.12
CA THR A 60 -5.74 10.48 3.67
C THR A 60 -5.92 10.36 2.16
N GLU A 61 -4.92 10.76 1.36
CA GLU A 61 -4.95 10.66 -0.10
C GLU A 61 -5.03 9.22 -0.65
N ASN A 62 -4.49 8.24 0.09
CA ASN A 62 -4.39 6.85 -0.36
C ASN A 62 -5.43 5.94 0.30
N LYS A 63 -6.28 6.47 1.18
CA LYS A 63 -7.15 5.66 2.05
C LYS A 63 -8.10 4.75 1.28
N GLU A 64 -8.72 5.25 0.21
CA GLU A 64 -9.62 4.44 -0.62
C GLU A 64 -8.87 3.31 -1.35
N LEU A 65 -7.69 3.63 -1.90
CA LEU A 65 -6.83 2.68 -2.59
C LEU A 65 -6.33 1.57 -1.64
N VAL A 66 -5.87 1.96 -0.46
CA VAL A 66 -5.43 1.04 0.61
C VAL A 66 -6.56 0.12 1.04
N ASN A 67 -7.75 0.67 1.31
CA ASN A 67 -8.92 -0.12 1.68
C ASN A 67 -9.30 -1.12 0.57
N HIS A 68 -9.19 -0.70 -0.70
CA HIS A 68 -9.44 -1.56 -1.84
C HIS A 68 -8.43 -2.71 -1.92
N LEU A 69 -7.13 -2.43 -1.74
CA LEU A 69 -6.07 -3.44 -1.73
C LEU A 69 -6.22 -4.46 -0.59
N ILE A 70 -6.62 -4.01 0.60
CA ILE A 70 -6.92 -4.89 1.74
C ILE A 70 -8.15 -5.75 1.43
N LYS A 71 -9.21 -5.17 0.85
CA LYS A 71 -10.42 -5.90 0.47
C LYS A 71 -10.15 -6.97 -0.59
N LEU A 72 -9.28 -6.66 -1.55
CA LEU A 72 -8.80 -7.61 -2.56
C LEU A 72 -7.78 -8.61 -2.01
N LYS A 73 -7.42 -8.53 -0.72
CA LYS A 73 -6.39 -9.36 -0.06
C LYS A 73 -5.03 -9.29 -0.76
N VAL A 74 -4.71 -8.18 -1.42
CA VAL A 74 -3.42 -7.96 -2.07
C VAL A 74 -2.35 -7.63 -1.03
N ILE A 75 -2.74 -6.89 0.01
CA ILE A 75 -1.93 -6.62 1.20
C ILE A 75 -2.73 -6.96 2.44
N LYS A 76 -2.03 -7.28 3.54
CA LYS A 76 -2.66 -7.49 4.85
C LYS A 76 -1.88 -6.78 5.95
N SER A 77 -2.60 -6.20 6.91
CA SER A 77 -1.99 -5.74 8.16
C SER A 77 -1.54 -6.94 9.00
N ILE A 78 -0.40 -6.79 9.68
CA ILE A 78 0.15 -7.82 10.58
C ILE A 78 -0.05 -7.45 12.07
N ASN A 79 -0.95 -6.51 12.36
CA ASN A 79 -1.22 -5.99 13.71
C ASN A 79 0.02 -5.41 14.43
N ARG A 80 1.03 -4.99 13.67
CA ARG A 80 2.16 -4.20 14.16
C ARG A 80 2.03 -2.79 13.64
N PHE A 81 2.48 -1.84 14.46
CA PHE A 81 2.43 -0.42 14.14
C PHE A 81 3.76 0.23 14.52
N VAL A 82 4.12 1.28 13.79
CA VAL A 82 5.25 2.14 14.10
C VAL A 82 4.79 3.58 14.16
N LEU A 83 5.33 4.33 15.13
CA LEU A 83 5.15 5.77 15.17
C LEU A 83 6.22 6.45 14.30
N ILE A 84 5.81 7.15 13.25
CA ILE A 84 6.67 7.99 12.41
C ILE A 84 6.26 9.45 12.62
N GLY A 85 7.10 10.21 13.32
CA GLY A 85 6.74 11.54 13.81
C GLY A 85 5.54 11.45 14.75
N SER A 86 4.42 12.07 14.39
CA SER A 86 3.14 12.01 15.12
C SER A 86 2.13 11.01 14.53
N HIS A 87 2.50 10.26 13.48
CA HIS A 87 1.59 9.37 12.76
C HIS A 87 1.84 7.92 13.13
N LEU A 88 0.78 7.21 13.55
CA LEU A 88 0.81 5.78 13.78
C LEU A 88 0.59 5.04 12.45
N CYS A 89 1.66 4.50 11.89
CA CYS A 89 1.63 3.80 10.61
C CYS A 89 1.53 2.29 10.84
N PRO A 90 0.57 1.59 10.19
CA PRO A 90 0.52 0.15 10.25
C PRO A 90 1.68 -0.48 9.47
N ILE A 91 2.14 -1.63 9.94
CA ILE A 91 3.01 -2.52 9.17
C ILE A 91 2.10 -3.52 8.44
N CYS A 92 2.34 -3.66 7.15
CA CYS A 92 1.63 -4.58 6.28
C CYS A 92 2.62 -5.55 5.64
N GLN A 93 2.09 -6.65 5.10
CA GLN A 93 2.81 -7.47 4.15
C GLN A 93 2.03 -7.64 2.85
N ILE A 94 2.76 -7.97 1.78
CA ILE A 94 2.13 -8.45 0.55
C ILE A 94 1.56 -9.85 0.83
N ALA A 95 0.35 -10.12 0.32
CA ALA A 95 -0.22 -11.44 0.38
C ALA A 95 0.41 -12.31 -0.71
N SER A 96 1.12 -13.36 -0.31
CA SER A 96 1.53 -14.42 -1.22
C SER A 96 0.29 -15.21 -1.64
N GLU A 97 0.11 -15.47 -2.95
CA GLU A 97 -0.84 -16.48 -3.39
C GLU A 97 -0.46 -17.81 -2.71
N SER A 98 -1.37 -18.37 -1.93
CA SER A 98 -1.20 -19.69 -1.28
C SER A 98 -1.71 -20.79 -2.20
#